data_AF-A0A939HSU8-F1
#
_entry.id   AF-A0A939HSU8-F1
#
_cell.length_a   1.000
_cell.length_b   1.000
_cell.length_c   1.000
_cell.angle_alpha   90.00
_cell.angle_beta   90.00
_cell.angle_gamma   90.00
#
_symmetry.space_group_name_H-M   'P 1'
#
loop_
_entity.id
_entity.type
_entity.pdbx_description
1 polymer ?
#
loop_
_entity_poly.entity_id
_entity_poly.type
_entity_poly.pdbx_seq_one_letter_code
_entity_poly.pdbx_strand_id
1 'polypeptide(L)' 'MDIDCHCEGGTNTIKLWEAATYVIAPDRAIVHAFVDADYTKRQAPAEIVEILKTMKVAA' A
#
# COMPACT_ATOMS: atom_id res chain seq x y z
N MET A 1 6.80 -8.59 -11.08
CA MET A 1 6.57 -10.03 -11.27
C MET A 1 5.28 -10.15 -12.08
N ASP A 2 5.31 -10.86 -13.21
CA ASP A 2 4.17 -10.98 -14.12
C ASP A 2 3.43 -12.30 -13.83
N ILE A 3 2.10 -12.24 -13.64
CA ILE A 3 1.25 -13.44 -13.57
C ILE A 3 0.69 -13.71 -14.95
N ASP A 4 0.87 -14.95 -15.42
CA ASP A 4 0.19 -15.47 -16.60
C ASP A 4 -1.33 -15.52 -16.33
N CYS A 5 -2.10 -14.69 -17.04
CA CYS A 5 -3.56 -14.67 -17.00
C CYS A 5 -4.13 -14.84 -18.39
N HIS A 6 -5.31 -15.45 -18.48
CA HIS A 6 -6.15 -15.32 -19.67
C HIS A 6 -6.93 -14.02 -19.57
N CYS A 7 -6.41 -12.97 -20.20
CA CYS A 7 -6.95 -11.62 -20.11
C CYS A 7 -7.29 -11.18 -21.53
N GLU A 8 -8.58 -10.90 -21.81
CA GLU A 8 -9.15 -10.71 -23.16
C GLU A 8 -8.57 -9.51 -23.95
N GLY A 9 -7.67 -8.72 -23.33
CA GLY A 9 -7.08 -7.49 -23.88
C GLY A 9 -5.72 -7.63 -24.58
N GLY A 10 -5.23 -8.85 -24.87
CA GLY A 10 -4.04 -9.05 -25.72
C GLY A 10 -2.68 -9.05 -25.03
N THR A 11 -2.63 -8.94 -23.70
CA THR A 11 -1.45 -9.27 -22.91
C THR A 11 -1.84 -10.31 -21.89
N ASN A 12 -1.27 -11.52 -21.99
CA ASN A 12 -1.50 -12.63 -21.04
C ASN A 12 -0.83 -12.40 -19.68
N THR A 13 -0.53 -11.15 -19.32
CA THR A 13 0.27 -10.82 -18.15
C THR A 13 -0.39 -9.68 -17.39
N ILE A 14 -0.73 -9.92 -16.12
CA ILE A 14 -1.05 -8.85 -15.17
C ILE A 14 0.23 -8.48 -14.41
N LYS A 15 0.56 -7.19 -14.41
CA LYS A 15 1.53 -6.64 -13.46
C LYS A 15 0.86 -6.54 -12.09
N LEU A 16 1.39 -7.26 -11.13
CA LEU A 16 1.00 -7.08 -9.75
C LEU A 16 1.51 -5.73 -9.25
N TRP A 17 0.64 -5.04 -8.55
CA TRP A 17 0.98 -3.81 -7.85
C TRP A 17 1.78 -4.20 -6.61
N GLU A 18 2.81 -3.41 -6.29
CA GLU A 18 3.57 -3.58 -5.05
C GLU A 18 2.62 -3.47 -3.86
N ALA A 19 2.87 -4.26 -2.81
CA ALA A 19 2.12 -4.13 -1.58
C ALA A 19 2.47 -2.79 -0.94
N ALA A 20 1.50 -1.88 -0.89
CA ALA A 20 1.72 -0.54 -0.38
C ALA A 20 0.62 -0.12 0.60
N THR A 21 1.02 0.60 1.65
CA THR A 21 0.13 1.25 2.61
C THR A 21 0.73 2.58 2.99
N TYR A 22 -0.06 3.65 2.87
CA TYR A 22 0.37 5.01 3.18
C TYR A 22 -0.56 5.62 4.22
N VAL A 23 0.00 6.40 5.13
CA VAL A 23 -0.75 7.31 5.99
C VAL A 23 -0.43 8.73 5.54
N ILE A 24 -1.47 9.47 5.15
CA ILE A 24 -1.35 10.82 4.59
C ILE A 24 -1.99 11.79 5.57
N ALA A 25 -1.22 12.79 6.01
CA ALA A 25 -1.71 13.86 6.87
C ALA A 25 -2.59 14.86 6.09
N PRO A 26 -3.42 15.69 6.77
CA PRO A 26 -4.31 16.64 6.11
C PRO A 26 -3.61 17.69 5.24
N ASP A 27 -2.35 18.01 5.56
CA ASP A 27 -1.47 18.89 4.76
C ASP A 27 -0.90 18.21 3.50
N ARG A 28 -1.34 16.97 3.22
CA ARG A 28 -0.92 16.10 2.11
C ARG A 28 0.50 15.54 2.25
N ALA A 29 1.12 15.65 3.43
CA ALA A 29 2.39 14.98 3.71
C ALA A 29 2.18 13.48 3.94
N ILE A 30 3.05 12.66 3.36
CA ILE A 30 3.12 11.22 3.70
C ILE A 30 3.86 11.13 5.04
N VAL A 31 3.15 10.68 6.08
CA VAL A 31 3.73 10.52 7.43
C VAL A 31 4.17 9.10 7.71
N HIS A 32 3.68 8.14 6.93
CA HIS A 32 4.13 6.74 6.97
C HIS A 32 3.94 6.08 5.61
N ALA A 33 4.87 5.21 5.25
CA ALA A 33 4.81 4.37 4.07
C ALA A 33 5.33 2.96 4.40
N PHE A 34 4.54 1.96 4.04
CA PHE A 34 4.96 0.58 3.88
C PHE A 34 4.93 0.26 2.38
N VAL A 35 6.05 -0.19 1.83
CA VAL A 35 6.17 -0.62 0.43
C VAL A 35 7.01 -1.89 0.41
N ASP A 36 6.46 -2.99 -0.10
CA ASP A 36 7.17 -4.25 -0.29
C ASP A 36 6.92 -4.80 -1.70
N ALA A 37 8.01 -5.24 -2.34
CA ALA A 37 7.96 -5.84 -3.67
C ALA A 37 7.23 -7.19 -3.65
N ASP A 38 7.19 -7.85 -2.49
CA ASP A 38 6.37 -9.02 -2.25
C ASP A 38 4.93 -8.61 -1.97
N TYR A 39 4.09 -8.68 -3.00
CA TYR A 39 2.67 -8.34 -2.96
C TYR A 39 1.84 -9.18 -1.97
N THR A 40 2.38 -10.29 -1.47
CA THR A 40 1.70 -11.15 -0.48
C THR A 40 1.85 -10.61 0.93
N LYS A 41 2.88 -9.79 1.18
CA LYS A 41 3.05 -9.12 2.46
C LYS A 41 2.11 -7.93 2.56
N ARG A 42 1.60 -7.70 3.76
CA ARG A 42 0.73 -6.56 4.06
C ARG A 42 1.12 -6.00 5.42
N GLN A 43 1.04 -4.69 5.56
CA GLN A 43 1.19 -4.08 6.87
C GLN A 43 0.04 -4.52 7.79
N ALA A 44 0.34 -4.81 9.05
CA ALA A 44 -0.69 -5.23 9.99
C ALA A 44 -1.58 -4.03 10.40
N PRO A 45 -2.91 -4.18 10.48
CA PRO A 45 -3.80 -3.08 10.87
C PRO A 45 -3.46 -2.45 12.22
N ALA A 46 -2.98 -3.27 13.17
CA ALA A 46 -2.57 -2.79 14.50
C ALA A 46 -1.40 -1.80 14.42
N GLU A 47 -0.44 -2.02 13.51
CA GLU A 47 0.70 -1.11 13.31
C GLU A 47 0.22 0.24 12.77
N ILE A 48 -0.76 0.22 11.86
CA ILE A 48 -1.38 1.45 11.32
C ILE A 48 -2.05 2.23 12.45
N VAL A 49 -2.77 1.55 13.35
CA VAL A 49 -3.42 2.18 14.50
C VAL A 49 -2.39 2.83 15.44
N GLU A 50 -1.27 2.17 15.71
CA GLU A 50 -0.20 2.76 16.52
C GLU A 50 0.41 4.00 15.86
N ILE A 51 0.62 3.99 14.54
CA ILE A 51 1.06 5.17 13.79
C ILE A 51 0.06 6.32 13.95
N LEU A 52 -1.23 6.04 13.75
CA LEU A 52 -2.29 7.05 13.89
C LEU A 52 -2.35 7.67 15.28
N LYS A 53 -2.08 6.90 16.35
CA LYS A 53 -2.02 7.42 17.72
C LYS A 53 -0.87 8.40 17.95
N THR A 54 0.20 8.33 17.16
CA THR A 54 1.32 9.28 17.25
C THR A 54 1.03 10.60 16.52
N MET A 55 0.01 10.64 15.68
CA MET A 55 -0.36 11.84 14.93
C MET A 55 -1.09 12.83 15.83
N LYS A 56 -0.64 14.09 15.81
CA LYS A 56 -1.40 15.19 16.41
C LYS A 56 -2.60 15.49 15.53
N VAL A 57 -3.80 15.45 16.10
CA VAL A 57 -5.00 15.93 15.42
C VAL A 57 -4.84 17.44 15.23
N ALA A 58 -4.97 17.92 14.00
CA ALA A 58 -5.09 19.36 13.76
C ALA A 58 -6.40 19.82 14.41
N ALA A 59 -6.29 20.79 15.33
CA ALA A 59 -7.40 21.34 16.09
C ALA A 59 -8.39 22.09 15.19
#